data_AF-A0A0F8FS02-F1
#
_entry.id   AF-A0A0F8FS02-F1
#
_cell.length_a   1.000
_cell.length_b   1.000
_cell.length_c   1.000
_cell.angle_alpha   90.00
_cell.angle_beta   90.00
_cell.angle_gamma   90.00
#
_symmetry.space_group_name_H-M   'P 1'
#
loop_
_entity.id
_entity.type
_entity.pdbx_description
1 polymer ?
#
loop_
_entity_poly.entity_id
_entity_poly.type
_entity_poly.pdbx_seq_one_letter_code
_entity_poly.pdbx_strand_id
1 'polypeptide(L)'
;MIDLKKITSFRDLIISKKELFESVPFNPPKEYWNNRVVVCSEHLIHLLEEYKAGKISKKDILDWVNTIWFSEWYYYCEDYSDSIASVMDELEEIDEEGKELTVEKTELYISALRNNLEEWKLKDKDNI
;
A
#
# COMPACT_ATOMS: atom_id res chain seq x y z
N MET A 1 -23.06 -9.20 8.36
CA MET A 1 -22.25 -8.15 8.99
C MET A 1 -20.90 -8.19 8.32
N ILE A 2 -20.37 -7.06 7.85
CA ILE A 2 -19.07 -7.05 7.17
C ILE A 2 -17.96 -7.16 8.20
N ASP A 3 -16.99 -8.01 7.89
CA ASP A 3 -15.89 -8.34 8.78
C ASP A 3 -14.74 -7.33 8.61
N LEU A 4 -14.78 -6.25 9.39
CA LEU A 4 -13.69 -5.25 9.45
C LEU A 4 -12.35 -5.86 9.86
N LYS A 5 -12.36 -6.99 10.59
CA LYS A 5 -11.14 -7.71 10.96
C LYS A 5 -10.50 -8.32 9.72
N LYS A 6 -11.26 -8.84 8.76
CA LYS A 6 -10.71 -9.32 7.48
C LYS A 6 -10.07 -8.20 6.66
N ILE A 7 -10.70 -7.03 6.60
CA ILE A 7 -10.16 -5.86 5.90
C ILE A 7 -8.83 -5.42 6.56
N THR A 8 -8.79 -5.41 7.89
CA THR A 8 -7.56 -5.12 8.67
C THR A 8 -6.49 -6.19 8.44
N SER A 9 -6.85 -7.47 8.47
CA SER A 9 -5.94 -8.59 8.21
C SER A 9 -5.34 -8.54 6.81
N PHE A 10 -6.08 -8.07 5.80
CA PHE A 10 -5.52 -7.89 4.45
C PHE A 10 -4.49 -6.77 4.42
N ARG A 11 -4.81 -5.60 4.98
CA ARG A 11 -3.85 -4.48 5.13
C ARG A 11 -2.56 -4.94 5.81
N ASP A 12 -2.68 -5.77 6.84
CA ASP A 12 -1.57 -6.27 7.65
C ASP A 12 -0.88 -7.51 7.06
N LEU A 13 -1.19 -7.88 5.80
CA LEU A 13 -0.59 -9.02 5.08
C LEU A 13 -0.82 -10.39 5.73
N ILE A 14 -1.85 -10.52 6.57
CA ILE A 14 -2.22 -11.76 7.25
C ILE A 14 -3.01 -12.69 6.33
N ILE A 15 -3.80 -12.13 5.41
CA ILE A 15 -4.62 -12.87 4.46
C ILE A 15 -4.38 -12.39 3.03
N SER A 16 -4.63 -13.27 2.07
CA SER A 16 -4.58 -12.92 0.65
C SER A 16 -5.80 -12.11 0.19
N LYS A 17 -5.66 -11.45 -0.97
CA LYS A 17 -6.78 -10.79 -1.69
C LYS A 17 -7.95 -11.74 -1.96
N LYS A 18 -7.65 -13.01 -2.24
CA LYS A 18 -8.67 -14.05 -2.46
C LYS A 18 -9.51 -14.26 -1.20
N GLU A 19 -8.85 -14.47 -0.06
CA GLU A 19 -9.52 -14.69 1.24
C GLU A 19 -10.33 -13.48 1.71
N LEU A 20 -9.90 -12.26 1.36
CA LEU A 20 -10.68 -11.03 1.58
C LEU A 20 -12.00 -11.10 0.80
N PHE A 21 -11.92 -11.29 -0.52
CA PHE A 21 -13.09 -11.21 -1.42
C PHE A 21 -13.98 -12.46 -1.45
N GLU A 22 -13.63 -13.51 -0.70
CA GLU A 22 -14.55 -14.63 -0.41
C GLU A 22 -15.78 -14.17 0.40
N SER A 23 -15.68 -13.06 1.14
CA SER A 23 -16.74 -12.63 2.06
C SER A 23 -16.90 -11.12 2.23
N VAL A 24 -15.97 -10.32 1.71
CA VAL A 24 -16.04 -8.85 1.70
C VAL A 24 -16.31 -8.43 0.25
N PRO A 25 -17.32 -7.57 -0.02
CA PRO A 25 -17.51 -7.02 -1.37
C PRO A 25 -16.38 -6.05 -1.71
N PHE A 26 -16.11 -5.83 -3.00
CA PHE A 26 -15.04 -4.92 -3.42
C PHE A 26 -15.18 -3.52 -2.83
N ASN A 27 -16.39 -2.96 -2.82
CA ASN A 27 -16.70 -1.68 -2.16
C ASN A 27 -17.66 -1.86 -0.98
N PRO A 28 -17.57 -0.99 0.04
CA PRO A 28 -18.52 -0.96 1.15
C PRO A 28 -19.95 -0.67 0.70
N PRO A 29 -20.94 -1.43 1.20
CA PRO A 29 -22.32 -0.97 1.22
C PRO A 29 -22.44 0.35 1.98
N LYS A 30 -23.47 1.13 1.67
CA LYS A 30 -23.67 2.49 2.18
C LYS A 30 -23.63 2.59 3.70
N GLU A 31 -24.18 1.59 4.38
CA GLU A 31 -24.22 1.53 5.84
C GLU A 31 -22.85 1.31 6.52
N TYR A 32 -21.81 1.00 5.74
CA TYR A 32 -20.42 0.84 6.21
C TYR A 32 -19.49 1.98 5.75
N TRP A 33 -20.00 3.04 5.12
CA TRP A 33 -19.15 4.13 4.62
C TRP A 33 -18.29 4.83 5.68
N ASN A 34 -18.74 4.83 6.94
CA ASN A 34 -18.01 5.39 8.08
C ASN A 34 -17.13 4.36 8.82
N ASN A 35 -17.11 3.10 8.37
CA ASN A 35 -16.39 2.00 9.00
C ASN A 35 -15.24 1.55 8.08
N ARG A 36 -14.19 2.37 8.01
CA ARG A 36 -13.02 2.12 7.16
C ARG A 36 -11.79 1.79 7.99
N VAL A 37 -10.87 1.07 7.37
CA VAL A 37 -9.59 0.71 7.97
C VAL A 37 -8.56 1.77 7.59
N VAL A 38 -7.79 2.23 8.58
CA VAL A 38 -6.78 3.26 8.38
C VAL A 38 -5.48 2.66 7.85
N VAL A 39 -4.83 3.33 6.90
CA VAL A 39 -3.54 2.97 6.31
C VAL A 39 -2.56 4.12 6.58
N CYS A 40 -1.60 3.88 7.47
CA CYS A 40 -0.45 4.75 7.73
C CYS A 40 0.82 4.23 7.01
N SER A 41 1.87 5.05 7.00
CA SER A 41 3.18 4.73 6.43
C SER A 41 3.77 3.41 6.92
N GLU A 42 3.55 3.02 8.19
CA GLU A 42 4.09 1.75 8.69
C GLU A 42 3.57 0.52 7.93
N HIS A 43 2.36 0.58 7.37
CA HIS A 43 1.78 -0.54 6.63
C HIS A 43 2.47 -0.69 5.26
N LEU A 44 2.77 0.42 4.58
CA LEU A 44 3.52 0.40 3.33
C LEU A 44 4.98 0.01 3.56
N ILE A 45 5.58 0.51 4.65
CA ILE A 45 6.93 0.10 5.05
C ILE A 45 6.96 -1.41 5.30
N HIS A 46 5.98 -1.96 6.01
CA HIS A 46 5.88 -3.40 6.24
C HIS A 46 5.77 -4.20 4.93
N LEU A 47 4.91 -3.76 4.00
CA LEU A 47 4.79 -4.35 2.66
C LEU A 47 6.14 -4.38 1.92
N LEU A 48 6.84 -3.25 1.89
CA LEU A 48 8.13 -3.13 1.20
C LEU A 48 9.24 -3.95 1.88
N GLU A 49 9.24 -4.03 3.21
CA GLU A 49 10.17 -4.86 3.98
C GLU A 49 9.95 -6.36 3.75
N GLU A 50 8.69 -6.82 3.70
CA GLU A 50 8.36 -8.22 3.41
C GLU A 50 8.73 -8.60 1.96
N TYR A 51 8.56 -7.68 1.01
CA TYR A 51 9.01 -7.85 -0.38
C TYR A 51 10.54 -7.95 -0.46
N LYS A 52 11.25 -7.01 0.19
CA LYS A 52 12.72 -7.02 0.26
C LYS A 52 13.25 -8.31 0.91
N ALA A 53 12.53 -8.86 1.88
CA ALA A 53 12.86 -10.15 2.51
C ALA A 53 12.54 -11.37 1.64
N GLY A 54 11.93 -11.19 0.46
CA GLY A 54 11.54 -12.26 -0.46
C GLY A 54 10.36 -13.09 0.04
N LYS A 55 9.58 -12.60 1.01
CA LYS A 55 8.45 -13.31 1.60
C LYS A 55 7.15 -13.11 0.82
N ILE A 56 7.02 -11.97 0.16
CA ILE A 56 5.93 -11.68 -0.77
C ILE A 56 6.49 -11.35 -2.15
N SER A 57 5.68 -11.57 -3.17
CA SER A 57 6.03 -11.33 -4.56
C SER A 57 5.62 -9.93 -5.03
N LYS A 58 6.11 -9.53 -6.20
CA LYS A 58 5.66 -8.33 -6.90
C LYS A 58 4.14 -8.32 -7.14
N LYS A 59 3.56 -9.50 -7.42
CA LYS A 59 2.11 -9.65 -7.59
C LYS A 59 1.37 -9.31 -6.30
N ASP A 60 1.91 -9.71 -5.15
CA ASP A 60 1.29 -9.44 -3.85
C ASP A 60 1.30 -7.94 -3.54
N ILE A 61 2.37 -7.21 -3.90
CA ILE A 61 2.40 -5.74 -3.83
C ILE A 61 1.27 -5.15 -4.66
N LEU A 62 1.17 -5.51 -5.95
CA LEU A 62 0.13 -4.99 -6.85
C LEU A 62 -1.27 -5.31 -6.35
N ASP A 63 -1.49 -6.53 -5.86
CA ASP A 63 -2.76 -6.93 -5.29
C ASP A 63 -3.10 -6.11 -4.04
N TRP A 64 -2.13 -5.79 -3.19
CA TRP A 64 -2.28 -4.94 -2.01
C TRP A 64 -2.58 -3.48 -2.38
N VAL A 65 -1.72 -2.89 -3.22
CA VAL A 65 -1.81 -1.49 -3.66
C VAL A 65 -3.14 -1.24 -4.35
N ASN A 66 -3.49 -2.04 -5.36
CA ASN A 66 -4.74 -1.87 -6.10
C ASN A 66 -5.98 -2.07 -5.22
N THR A 67 -5.91 -3.00 -4.26
CA THR A 67 -7.05 -3.20 -3.36
C THR A 67 -7.23 -2.01 -2.43
N ILE A 68 -6.16 -1.47 -1.84
CA ILE A 68 -6.27 -0.31 -0.94
C ILE A 68 -6.63 0.97 -1.69
N TRP A 69 -6.06 1.16 -2.88
CA TRP A 69 -6.26 2.35 -3.69
C TRP A 69 -7.67 2.45 -4.28
N PHE A 70 -8.18 1.35 -4.84
CA PHE A 70 -9.42 1.37 -5.61
C PHE A 70 -10.65 0.90 -4.83
N SER A 71 -10.48 0.27 -3.66
CA SER A 71 -11.62 -0.02 -2.80
C SER A 71 -11.88 1.14 -1.84
N GLU A 72 -13.15 1.44 -1.58
CA GLU A 72 -13.51 2.49 -0.62
C GLU A 72 -13.47 2.00 0.85
N TRP A 73 -12.73 0.91 1.13
CA TRP A 73 -12.62 0.32 2.47
C TRP A 73 -11.60 1.02 3.38
N TYR A 74 -10.77 1.91 2.82
CA TYR A 74 -9.63 2.46 3.52
C TYR A 74 -9.64 3.99 3.61
N TYR A 75 -8.98 4.51 4.64
CA TYR A 75 -8.56 5.91 4.77
C TYR A 75 -7.05 5.96 4.98
N TYR A 76 -6.41 7.05 4.55
CA TYR A 76 -5.00 7.28 4.86
C TYR A 76 -4.83 8.10 6.13
N CYS A 77 -3.72 7.90 6.84
CA CYS A 77 -3.35 8.76 7.96
C CYS A 77 -3.04 10.16 7.43
N GLU A 78 -3.84 11.16 7.86
CA GLU A 78 -3.80 12.52 7.29
C GLU A 78 -2.39 13.14 7.32
N ASP A 79 -1.65 12.95 8.40
CA ASP A 79 -0.30 13.50 8.55
C ASP A 79 0.71 12.95 7.53
N TYR A 80 0.41 11.81 6.89
CA TYR A 80 1.30 11.08 5.98
C TYR A 80 0.69 10.87 4.58
N SER A 81 -0.47 11.47 4.30
CA SER A 81 -1.23 11.16 3.08
C SER A 81 -0.44 11.36 1.81
N ASP A 82 0.33 12.44 1.72
CA ASP A 82 1.07 12.80 0.51
C ASP A 82 2.24 11.84 0.27
N SER A 83 2.98 11.50 1.33
CA SER A 83 4.08 10.53 1.27
C SER A 83 3.58 9.13 0.89
N ILE A 84 2.45 8.70 1.47
CA ILE A 84 1.80 7.43 1.15
C ILE A 84 1.33 7.43 -0.29
N ALA A 85 0.60 8.47 -0.72
CA ALA A 85 0.04 8.55 -2.07
C ALA A 85 1.13 8.49 -3.14
N SER A 86 2.20 9.25 -2.94
CA SER A 86 3.30 9.35 -3.89
C SER A 86 4.04 8.00 -4.07
N VAL A 87 4.20 7.20 -2.99
CA VAL A 87 4.74 5.84 -3.10
C VAL A 87 3.73 4.86 -3.70
N MET A 88 2.46 4.95 -3.35
CA MET A 88 1.41 4.07 -3.92
C MET A 88 1.28 4.25 -5.42
N ASP A 89 1.35 5.47 -5.94
CA ASP A 89 1.35 5.77 -7.38
C ASP A 89 2.48 5.02 -8.09
N GLU A 90 3.70 5.09 -7.56
CA GLU A 90 4.84 4.38 -8.15
C GLU A 90 4.71 2.86 -8.03
N LEU A 91 4.07 2.35 -6.97
CA LEU A 91 3.87 0.92 -6.76
C LEU A 91 2.71 0.33 -7.58
N GLU A 92 1.72 1.14 -7.95
CA GLU A 92 0.59 0.71 -8.78
C GLU A 92 1.04 0.35 -10.19
N GLU A 93 2.02 1.08 -10.71
CA GLU A 93 2.50 0.94 -12.09
C GLU A 93 3.69 -0.03 -12.23
N ILE A 94 4.04 -0.80 -11.19
CA ILE A 94 5.26 -1.62 -11.24
C ILE A 94 5.20 -2.77 -12.24
N ASP A 95 4.03 -3.22 -12.71
CA ASP A 95 3.96 -4.22 -13.79
C ASP A 95 4.04 -3.63 -15.19
N GLU A 96 4.08 -2.31 -15.34
CA GLU A 96 4.25 -1.66 -16.64
C GLU A 96 5.68 -1.82 -17.19
N GLU A 97 5.79 -1.74 -18.51
CA GLU A 97 7.07 -1.89 -19.21
C GLU A 97 8.08 -0.82 -18.75
N GLY A 98 9.25 -1.27 -18.31
CA GLY A 98 10.32 -0.39 -17.82
C GLY A 98 10.17 0.08 -16.37
N LYS A 99 9.07 -0.24 -15.68
CA LYS A 99 8.83 0.12 -14.28
C LYS A 99 9.17 -1.04 -13.34
N GLU A 100 10.45 -1.35 -13.20
CA GLU A 100 10.87 -2.38 -12.24
C GLU A 100 11.00 -1.82 -10.81
N LEU A 101 10.58 -2.61 -9.82
CA LEU A 101 10.80 -2.37 -8.40
C LEU A 101 12.11 -3.00 -7.96
N THR A 102 13.20 -2.24 -8.03
CA THR A 102 14.53 -2.71 -7.59
C THR A 102 14.69 -2.60 -6.07
N VAL A 103 15.77 -3.18 -5.54
CA VAL A 103 16.12 -3.04 -4.11
C VAL A 103 16.36 -1.57 -3.76
N GLU A 104 17.07 -0.82 -4.61
CA GLU A 104 17.37 0.59 -4.41
C GLU A 104 16.10 1.44 -4.37
N LYS A 105 15.16 1.21 -5.29
CA LYS A 105 13.85 1.88 -5.28
C LYS A 105 13.05 1.55 -4.03
N THR A 106 13.06 0.28 -3.63
CA THR A 106 12.40 -0.18 -2.40
C THR A 106 12.94 0.57 -1.17
N GLU A 107 14.27 0.72 -1.07
CA GLU A 107 14.92 1.48 0.00
C GLU A 107 14.60 2.98 -0.05
N LEU A 108 14.55 3.56 -1.24
CA LEU A 108 14.13 4.96 -1.45
C LEU A 108 12.70 5.19 -0.95
N TYR A 109 11.75 4.32 -1.31
CA TYR A 109 10.36 4.42 -0.87
C TYR A 109 10.22 4.26 0.65
N ILE A 110 10.91 3.29 1.26
CA ILE A 110 10.94 3.14 2.72
C ILE A 110 11.50 4.41 3.38
N SER A 111 12.58 4.99 2.82
CA SER A 111 13.16 6.23 3.33
C SER A 111 12.19 7.40 3.21
N ALA A 112 11.49 7.54 2.08
CA ALA A 112 10.48 8.56 1.84
C ALA A 112 9.38 8.49 2.91
N LEU A 113 8.80 7.30 3.10
CA LEU A 113 7.74 7.03 4.09
C LEU A 113 8.19 7.30 5.53
N ARG A 114 9.41 6.89 5.91
CA ARG A 114 9.96 7.12 7.26
C ARG A 114 10.21 8.59 7.57
N ASN A 115 10.52 9.39 6.55
CA ASN A 115 10.78 10.82 6.69
C ASN A 115 9.55 11.69 6.40
N ASN A 116 8.40 11.07 6.10
CA ASN A 116 7.19 11.75 5.65
C ASN A 116 7.46 12.71 4.47
N LEU A 117 8.12 12.18 3.45
CA LEU A 117 8.42 12.89 2.21
C LEU A 117 7.80 12.13 1.05
N GLU A 118 7.36 12.86 0.03
CA GLU A 118 7.14 12.29 -1.30
C GLU A 118 8.49 11.79 -1.84
N GLU A 119 8.51 10.64 -2.49
CA GLU A 119 9.71 9.94 -2.96
C GLU A 119 10.52 10.75 -3.98
N TRP A 120 9.87 11.55 -4.83
CA TRP A 120 10.54 12.42 -5.79
C TRP A 120 11.40 13.49 -5.11
N LYS A 121 11.07 13.91 -3.88
CA LYS A 121 11.90 14.84 -3.08
C LYS A 121 13.22 14.23 -2.63
N LEU A 122 13.35 12.91 -2.66
CA LEU A 122 14.62 12.21 -2.40
C LEU A 122 15.44 12.03 -3.67
N LYS A 123 14.80 11.81 -4.82
CA LYS A 123 15.47 11.71 -6.14
C LYS A 123 16.24 12.98 -6.49
N ASP A 124 15.75 14.15 -6.07
CA ASP A 124 16.39 15.45 -6.34
C ASP A 124 17.64 15.72 -5.49
N LYS A 125 17.85 15.02 -4.36
CA LYS A 125 19.01 15.25 -3.48
C LYS A 125 20.30 14.62 -4.02
N ASP A 126 20.20 13.64 -4.91
CA ASP A 126 21.35 12.97 -5.52
C ASP A 126 21.83 13.66 -6.82
N ASN A 127 21.19 14.77 -7.22
CA ASN A 127 21.53 15.56 -8.41
C ASN A 127 22.30 16.88 -8.09
N ILE A 128 22.90 17.01 -6.89
CA ILE A 128 23.70 18.18 -6.46
C ILE A 128 25.16 17.78 -6.22
#